data_AF-A0A352IXL4-F1
#
_entry.id   AF-A0A352IXL4-F1
#
_cell.length_a   1.000
_cell.length_b   1.000
_cell.length_c   1.000
_cell.angle_alpha   90.00
_cell.angle_beta   90.00
_cell.angle_gamma   90.00
#
_symmetry.space_group_name_H-M   'P 1'
#
loop_
_entity.id
_entity.type
_entity.pdbx_description
1 polymer ?
#
loop_
_entity_poly.entity_id
_entity_poly.type
_entity_poly.pdbx_seq_one_letter_code
_entity_poly.pdbx_strand_id
1 'polypeptide(L)'
;VFLTDDRRYYRRGEFDRIEPRHRAGALELVARHSAVDLRERNLGAEASVTLLGLAWYLGELFQLRLNYLMPDIRGNTLMAVPDGDAVTLRAVLRF
;
A
#
# COMPACT_ATOMS: atom_id res chain seq x y z
N VAL A 1 2.00 10.86 0.57
CA VAL A 1 2.08 12.33 0.30
C VAL A 1 0.76 12.75 -0.31
N PHE A 2 0.16 13.86 0.13
CA PHE A 2 -1.06 14.37 -0.51
C PHE A 2 -0.70 15.25 -1.71
N LEU A 3 -1.45 15.07 -2.80
CA LEU A 3 -1.43 15.96 -3.96
C LEU A 3 -2.41 17.14 -3.79
N THR A 4 -3.24 17.08 -2.76
CA THR A 4 -4.15 18.14 -2.28
C THR A 4 -3.60 18.78 -1.00
N ASP A 5 -4.16 19.91 -0.54
CA ASP A 5 -3.79 20.57 0.73
C ASP A 5 -4.39 19.85 1.97
N ASP A 6 -4.39 18.52 1.93
CA ASP A 6 -4.88 17.63 2.97
C ASP A 6 -3.72 17.03 3.76
N ARG A 7 -4.04 16.52 4.96
CA ARG A 7 -3.06 15.91 5.86
C ARG A 7 -3.67 14.75 6.62
N ARG A 8 -2.83 13.78 6.98
CA ARG A 8 -3.17 12.74 7.97
C ARG A 8 -3.00 13.31 9.36
N TYR A 9 -4.05 13.25 10.17
CA TYR A 9 -3.92 13.52 11.60
C TYR A 9 -3.21 12.34 12.28
N TYR A 10 -2.48 12.63 13.35
CA TYR A 10 -1.78 11.63 14.14
C TYR A 10 -2.12 11.86 15.61
N ARG A 11 -2.63 10.83 16.29
CA ARG A 11 -3.07 10.92 17.68
C ARG A 11 -2.91 9.55 18.34
N ARG A 12 -2.46 9.49 19.60
CA ARG A 12 -2.31 8.24 20.38
C ARG A 12 -1.49 7.14 19.69
N GLY A 13 -0.45 7.49 18.93
CA GLY A 13 0.43 6.50 18.30
C GLY A 13 -0.02 6.04 16.91
N GLU A 14 -1.21 6.45 16.46
CA GLU A 14 -1.81 6.01 15.20
C GLU A 14 -2.14 7.18 14.27
N PHE A 15 -2.13 6.90 12.96
CA PHE A 15 -2.69 7.81 11.97
C PHE A 15 -4.21 7.74 12.02
N ASP A 16 -4.84 8.88 12.24
CA ASP A 16 -6.28 9.05 12.26
C ASP A 16 -6.84 9.11 10.82
N ARG A 17 -8.16 9.23 10.73
CA ARG A 17 -8.90 9.37 9.48
C ARG A 17 -8.50 10.63 8.71
N ILE A 18 -8.61 10.53 7.39
CA ILE A 18 -8.47 11.67 6.48
C ILE A 18 -9.85 12.29 6.28
N GLU A 19 -9.93 13.59 6.52
CA GLU A 19 -11.12 14.41 6.32
C GLU A 19 -10.81 15.41 5.20
N PRO A 20 -11.26 15.13 3.96
CA PRO A 20 -10.97 15.99 2.83
C PRO A 20 -11.47 17.42 3.02
N ARG A 21 -10.62 18.41 2.78
CA ARG A 21 -10.95 19.84 2.92
C ARG A 21 -11.76 20.38 1.73
N HIS A 22 -11.70 19.70 0.60
CA HIS A 22 -12.35 20.10 -0.64
C HIS A 22 -13.42 19.10 -1.08
N ARG A 23 -14.43 19.59 -1.83
CA ARG A 23 -15.53 18.77 -2.36
C ARG A 23 -15.06 17.66 -3.31
N ALA A 24 -13.94 17.87 -4.00
CA ALA A 24 -13.36 16.87 -4.88
C ALA A 24 -12.65 15.74 -4.12
N GLY A 25 -12.55 15.81 -2.79
CA GLY A 25 -11.86 14.83 -1.97
C GLY A 25 -10.37 15.13 -1.79
N ALA A 26 -9.68 14.19 -1.14
CA ALA A 26 -8.24 14.23 -0.90
C ALA A 26 -7.55 13.15 -1.72
N LEU A 27 -6.47 13.48 -2.44
CA LEU A 27 -5.73 12.52 -3.25
C LEU A 27 -4.34 12.30 -2.65
N GLU A 28 -4.00 11.05 -2.37
CA GLU A 28 -2.76 10.65 -1.73
C GLU A 28 -1.96 9.70 -2.62
N LEU A 29 -0.68 10.02 -2.84
CA LEU A 29 0.31 9.12 -3.40
C LEU A 29 0.97 8.30 -2.28
N VAL A 30 1.02 6.99 -2.48
CA VAL A 30 1.51 6.01 -1.51
C VAL A 30 2.66 5.23 -2.14
N ALA A 31 3.79 5.18 -1.43
CA ALA A 31 4.87 4.25 -1.71
C ALA A 31 5.14 3.44 -0.44
N ARG A 32 5.28 2.12 -0.56
CA ARG A 32 5.61 1.24 0.56
C ARG A 32 6.54 0.15 0.10
N HIS A 33 7.65 -0.03 0.79
CA HIS A 33 8.49 -1.21 0.67
C HIS A 33 8.32 -2.07 1.91
N SER A 34 8.22 -3.39 1.73
CA SER A 34 8.09 -4.37 2.82
C SER A 34 8.95 -5.56 2.50
N ALA A 35 9.74 -6.04 3.44
CA ALA A 35 10.64 -7.17 3.25
C ALA A 35 10.55 -8.14 4.44
N VAL A 36 10.77 -9.42 4.16
CA VAL A 36 10.84 -10.50 5.14
C VAL A 36 11.94 -11.46 4.74
N ASP A 37 12.79 -11.83 5.69
CA ASP A 37 13.83 -12.84 5.53
C ASP A 37 13.51 -14.00 6.47
N LEU A 38 13.27 -15.18 5.89
CA LEU A 38 13.01 -16.42 6.62
C LEU A 38 14.14 -17.44 6.43
N ARG A 39 15.32 -17.00 5.99
CA ARG A 39 16.45 -17.88 5.77
C ARG A 39 17.07 -18.31 7.09
N GLU A 40 17.33 -19.61 7.20
CA GLU A 40 18.12 -20.20 8.26
C GLU A 40 19.17 -21.13 7.62
N ARG A 41 20.46 -20.93 7.94
CA ARG A 41 21.56 -21.78 7.43
C ARG A 41 21.53 -21.99 5.90
N ASN A 42 21.22 -20.92 5.15
CA ASN A 42 21.05 -20.92 3.68
C ASN A 42 19.87 -21.74 3.14
N LEU A 43 18.92 -22.12 3.99
CA LEU A 43 17.66 -22.74 3.61
C LEU A 43 16.50 -21.78 3.91
N GLY A 44 15.51 -21.70 3.02
CA GLY A 44 14.37 -20.81 3.15
C GLY A 44 14.33 -19.74 2.07
N ALA A 45 13.52 -18.70 2.27
CA ALA A 45 13.29 -17.67 1.28
C ALA A 45 13.34 -16.27 1.89
N GLU A 46 13.74 -15.32 1.05
CA GLU A 46 13.62 -13.89 1.30
C GLU A 46 12.57 -13.35 0.32
N ALA A 47 11.67 -12.49 0.80
CA ALA A 47 10.65 -11.89 -0.04
C ALA A 47 10.52 -10.41 0.28
N SER A 48 10.35 -9.60 -0.75
CA SER A 48 9.99 -8.19 -0.62
C SER A 48 8.86 -7.81 -1.56
N VAL A 49 8.16 -6.74 -1.23
CA VAL A 49 7.14 -6.12 -2.07
C VAL A 49 7.35 -4.61 -2.05
N THR A 50 7.47 -4.04 -3.24
CA THR A 50 7.34 -2.60 -3.43
C THR A 50 5.95 -2.30 -3.95
N LEU A 51 5.26 -1.36 -3.30
CA LEU A 51 3.93 -0.88 -3.67
C LEU A 51 4.03 0.58 -4.07
N LEU A 52 3.47 0.91 -5.22
CA LEU A 52 3.16 2.28 -5.64
C LEU A 52 1.65 2.40 -5.80
N GLY A 53 1.04 3.44 -5.25
CA GLY A 53 -0.41 3.55 -5.26
C GLY A 53 -0.94 4.95 -5.13
N LEU A 54 -2.23 5.05 -5.45
CA LEU A 54 -3.06 6.23 -5.32
C LEU A 54 -4.23 5.89 -4.40
N ALA A 55 -4.50 6.75 -3.42
CA ALA A 55 -5.67 6.67 -2.56
C ALA A 55 -6.48 7.97 -2.68
N TRP A 56 -7.74 7.85 -3.10
CA TRP A 56 -8.67 8.97 -3.22
C TRP A 56 -9.76 8.85 -2.15
N TYR A 57 -9.87 9.87 -1.31
CA TYR A 57 -10.83 9.97 -0.22
C TYR A 57 -11.93 10.96 -0.62
N LEU A 58 -13.14 10.46 -0.86
CA LEU A 58 -14.29 11.23 -1.31
C LEU A 58 -15.25 11.44 -0.13
N GLY A 59 -15.13 12.60 0.50
CA GLY A 59 -15.78 12.89 1.78
C GLY A 59 -15.32 11.92 2.88
N GLU A 60 -16.18 11.67 3.85
CA GLU A 60 -15.88 10.76 4.98
C GLU A 60 -16.28 9.30 4.70
N LEU A 61 -17.13 9.07 3.70
CA LEU A 61 -17.84 7.80 3.49
C LEU A 61 -17.18 6.90 2.45
N PHE A 62 -16.55 7.47 1.42
CA PHE A 62 -16.09 6.70 0.27
C PHE A 62 -14.59 6.84 0.01
N GLN A 63 -13.92 5.72 -0.28
CA GLN A 63 -12.49 5.70 -0.61
C GLN A 63 -12.23 4.76 -1.79
N LEU A 64 -11.36 5.20 -2.70
CA LEU A 64 -10.82 4.38 -3.78
C LEU A 64 -9.30 4.23 -3.60
N ARG A 65 -8.77 3.03 -3.84
CA ARG A 65 -7.33 2.77 -3.83
C ARG A 65 -6.94 1.96 -5.05
N LEU A 66 -5.96 2.46 -5.79
CA LEU A 66 -5.31 1.75 -6.89
C LEU A 66 -3.87 1.52 -6.51
N ASN A 67 -3.39 0.27 -6.56
CA ASN A 67 -2.00 -0.04 -6.25
C ASN A 67 -1.39 -0.96 -7.31
N TYR A 68 -0.14 -0.72 -7.62
CA TYR A 68 0.75 -1.59 -8.37
C TYR A 68 1.78 -2.19 -7.41
N LEU A 69 1.91 -3.51 -7.43
CA LEU A 69 2.76 -4.29 -6.53
C LEU A 69 3.81 -5.01 -7.36
N MET A 70 5.07 -4.84 -6.95
CA MET A 70 6.25 -5.46 -7.55
C MET A 70 6.91 -6.34 -6.48
N PRO A 71 6.56 -7.64 -6.42
CA PRO A 71 7.19 -8.60 -5.54
C PRO A 71 8.57 -9.05 -6.06
N ASP A 72 9.51 -9.31 -5.16
CA ASP A 72 10.80 -9.96 -5.44
C ASP A 72 10.98 -11.09 -4.41
N ILE A 73 11.16 -12.32 -4.88
CA ILE A 73 11.31 -13.52 -4.05
C ILE A 73 12.61 -14.24 -4.42
N ARG A 74 13.45 -14.51 -3.43
CA ARG A 74 14.77 -15.14 -3.58
C ARG A 74 14.93 -16.33 -2.65
N GLY A 75 15.84 -17.25 -3.00
CA GLY A 75 16.16 -18.43 -2.19
C GLY A 75 15.15 -19.58 -2.30
N ASN A 76 14.04 -19.41 -3.01
CA ASN A 76 13.07 -20.47 -3.23
C ASN A 76 13.59 -21.50 -4.25
N THR A 77 13.90 -22.71 -3.80
CA THR A 77 14.33 -23.82 -4.67
C THR A 77 13.19 -24.73 -5.14
N LEU A 78 11.94 -24.47 -4.70
CA LEU A 78 10.80 -25.37 -4.90
C LEU A 78 9.79 -24.89 -5.97
N MET A 79 9.92 -23.66 -6.46
CA MET A 79 9.09 -23.10 -7.53
C MET A 79 9.99 -22.47 -8.61
N ALA A 80 9.52 -22.44 -9.86
CA ALA A 80 10.12 -21.60 -10.90
C ALA A 80 10.19 -20.15 -10.39
N VAL A 81 11.24 -19.41 -10.80
CA VAL A 81 11.50 -18.02 -10.41
C VAL A 81 10.18 -17.23 -10.39
N PRO A 82 9.65 -16.87 -9.21
CA PRO A 82 8.37 -16.17 -9.13
C PRO A 82 8.58 -14.76 -9.66
N ASP A 83 8.13 -14.52 -10.87
CA ASP A 83 8.08 -13.20 -11.49
C ASP A 83 6.61 -12.86 -11.77
N GLY A 84 6.24 -11.61 -11.55
CA GLY A 84 4.89 -11.14 -11.77
C GLY A 84 4.51 -9.96 -10.88
N ASP A 85 4.02 -8.92 -11.53
CA ASP A 85 3.44 -7.77 -10.85
C ASP A 85 1.93 -7.96 -10.67
N ALA A 86 1.36 -7.20 -9.72
CA ALA A 86 -0.07 -7.18 -9.50
C ALA A 86 -0.63 -5.76 -9.48
N VAL A 87 -1.84 -5.59 -10.01
CA VAL A 87 -2.64 -4.37 -9.84
C VAL A 87 -3.83 -4.70 -8.95
N THR A 88 -4.10 -3.83 -7.97
CA THR A 88 -5.27 -3.95 -7.09
C THR A 88 -6.10 -2.68 -7.14
N LEU A 89 -7.41 -2.84 -7.26
CA LEU A 89 -8.39 -1.77 -7.10
C LEU A 89 -9.27 -2.09 -5.89
N ARG A 90 -9.42 -1.14 -4.96
CA ARG A 90 -10.26 -1.29 -3.78
C ARG A 90 -11.20 -0.10 -3.64
N ALA A 91 -12.50 -0.37 -3.57
CA ALA A 91 -13.51 0.57 -3.12
C ALA A 91 -13.89 0.27 -1.66
N VAL A 92 -14.05 1.32 -0.85
CA VAL A 92 -14.44 1.21 0.56
C VAL A 92 -15.60 2.17 0.79
N LEU A 93 -16.74 1.65 1.22
CA LEU A 93 -17.80 2.43 1.86
C LEU A 93 -17.69 2.28 3.38
N ARG A 94 -17.86 3.38 4.10
CA ARG A 94 -17.94 3.44 5.55
C ARG A 94 -19.29 4.05 5.93
N PHE A 95 -19.98 3.42 6.87
CA PHE A 95 -21.27 3.80 7.43
C PHE A 95 -21.23 3.62 8.95
#